data_AF-A0A971EMP2-F1
#
_entry.id   AF-A0A971EMP2-F1
#
_cell.length_a   1.000
_cell.length_b   1.000
_cell.length_c   1.000
_cell.angle_alpha   90.00
_cell.angle_beta   90.00
_cell.angle_gamma   90.00
#
_symmetry.space_group_name_H-M   'P 1'
#
loop_
_entity.id
_entity.type
_entity.pdbx_description
1 polymer ?
#
loop_
_entity_poly.entity_id
_entity_poly.type
_entity_poly.pdbx_seq_one_letter_code
_entity_poly.pdbx_strand_id
1 'polypeptide(L)'
;MREIVLGNGNLLVNFDGDLNLRDLYWPYGGFENHGDGNRTSFGVYTDGRFSWLFEKIWNKEIRYISNSPVTEIRATNAELGLELLINDAVHWAEDFYLKKVLVRNLAGYQRRVKLIFYQDFSIRGIEAGDSAVYDPDTRGIYHYKKGCYILANCKSRRSAVNEYSAGVKRYRGREGTHRDAEDGYLSGNPVADGPVDSALAISLDVEPGGQEEAYYWLILSHDLKSVRAANARFLKRPPEAWLEEIVNYHRHWIKRQNERDFGDLSTRAVELFKTSLFAIRAQIDRKGAVVASSDADTFLVSRDHYMYLWPRDGAMVAHALDLAGYAEETRKF
;
A
#
# COMPACT_ATOMS: atom_id res chain seq x y z
N MET A 1 9.18 -0.49 13.21
CA MET A 1 8.22 0.61 13.43
C MET A 1 7.62 0.99 12.09
N ARG A 2 6.30 0.95 12.01
CA ARG A 2 5.53 1.27 10.80
C ARG A 2 5.11 2.74 10.84
N GLU A 3 5.43 3.47 9.77
CA GLU A 3 5.19 4.91 9.66
C GLU A 3 3.76 5.19 9.15
N ILE A 4 3.24 4.29 8.31
CA ILE A 4 1.91 4.38 7.71
C ILE A 4 1.16 3.08 7.97
N VAL A 5 -0.07 3.20 8.46
CA VAL A 5 -0.99 2.08 8.77
C VAL A 5 -2.34 2.38 8.13
N LEU A 6 -2.75 1.58 7.14
CA LEU A 6 -4.02 1.78 6.41
C LEU A 6 -4.82 0.50 6.42
N GLY A 7 -6.11 0.56 6.80
CA GLY A 7 -6.93 -0.64 6.82
C GLY A 7 -8.43 -0.39 6.90
N ASN A 8 -9.19 -1.45 6.64
CA ASN A 8 -10.66 -1.46 6.62
C ASN A 8 -11.28 -2.63 7.43
N GLY A 9 -10.47 -3.24 8.30
CA GLY A 9 -10.81 -4.41 9.10
C GLY A 9 -10.76 -5.76 8.39
N ASN A 10 -10.68 -5.80 7.05
CA ASN A 10 -10.37 -7.03 6.30
C ASN A 10 -8.95 -6.98 5.75
N LEU A 11 -8.62 -5.87 5.08
CA LEU A 11 -7.31 -5.55 4.55
C LEU A 11 -6.64 -4.54 5.47
N LEU A 12 -5.39 -4.81 5.84
CA LEU A 12 -4.52 -3.89 6.56
C LEU A 12 -3.13 -3.91 5.90
N VAL A 13 -2.60 -2.74 5.56
CA VAL A 13 -1.27 -2.58 4.96
C VAL A 13 -0.42 -1.62 5.79
N ASN A 14 0.82 -2.00 6.01
CA ASN A 14 1.78 -1.22 6.78
C ASN A 14 3.02 -0.90 5.97
N PHE A 15 3.45 0.36 6.03
CA PHE A 15 4.68 0.83 5.39
C PHE A 15 5.71 1.24 6.43
N ASP A 16 6.99 1.03 6.12
CA ASP A 16 8.09 1.63 6.88
C ASP A 16 8.33 3.09 6.45
N GLY A 17 9.22 3.79 7.16
CA GLY A 17 9.62 5.17 6.82
C GLY A 17 10.37 5.28 5.48
N ASP A 18 10.73 4.15 4.89
CA ASP A 18 11.34 4.05 3.57
C ASP A 18 10.32 3.84 2.44
N LEU A 19 9.02 3.87 2.77
CA LEU A 19 7.88 3.71 1.86
C LEU A 19 7.78 2.33 1.22
N ASN A 20 8.40 1.32 1.83
CA ASN A 20 8.17 -0.08 1.43
C ASN A 20 6.91 -0.58 2.10
N LEU A 21 6.07 -1.31 1.38
CA LEU A 21 5.05 -2.13 2.02
C LEU A 21 5.75 -3.31 2.69
N ARG A 22 5.48 -3.47 3.98
CA ARG A 22 6.15 -4.46 4.85
C ARG A 22 5.20 -5.56 5.31
N ASP A 23 4.00 -5.14 5.69
CA ASP A 23 2.95 -6.06 6.13
C ASP A 23 1.70 -5.84 5.30
N LEU A 24 1.06 -6.95 4.95
CA LEU A 24 -0.22 -7.00 4.25
C LEU A 24 -1.03 -8.11 4.93
N TYR A 25 -2.10 -7.74 5.62
CA TYR A 25 -2.99 -8.69 6.30
C TYR A 25 -4.30 -8.79 5.56
N TRP A 26 -4.73 -10.02 5.30
CA TRP A 26 -6.02 -10.35 4.71
C TRP A 26 -6.30 -11.85 4.89
N PRO A 27 -7.56 -12.29 5.06
CA PRO A 27 -8.81 -11.50 5.04
C PRO A 27 -9.19 -10.90 6.39
N TYR A 28 -8.29 -10.91 7.36
CA TYR A 28 -8.53 -10.43 8.72
C TYR A 28 -7.58 -9.28 9.03
N GLY A 29 -8.12 -8.14 9.46
CA GLY A 29 -7.34 -6.95 9.79
C GLY A 29 -6.38 -7.21 10.94
N GLY A 30 -5.11 -7.49 10.62
CA GLY A 30 -4.06 -7.81 11.59
C GLY A 30 -3.83 -9.30 11.86
N PHE A 31 -4.43 -10.22 11.09
CA PHE A 31 -4.14 -11.66 11.13
C PHE A 31 -3.94 -12.24 9.73
N GLU A 32 -3.07 -13.25 9.59
CA GLU A 32 -2.51 -13.74 8.31
C GLU A 32 -1.73 -12.69 7.52
N ASN A 33 -0.46 -12.46 7.87
CA ASN A 33 0.44 -11.57 7.11
C ASN A 33 0.88 -12.25 5.79
N HIS A 34 0.92 -11.50 4.71
CA HIS A 34 1.42 -11.90 3.39
C HIS A 34 2.65 -11.11 2.95
N GLY A 35 3.02 -10.05 3.68
CA GLY A 35 4.28 -9.33 3.49
C GLY A 35 5.44 -9.97 4.25
N ASP A 36 5.17 -10.51 5.44
CA ASP A 36 6.14 -11.22 6.30
C ASP A 36 7.45 -10.43 6.55
N GLY A 37 7.35 -9.09 6.60
CA GLY A 37 8.52 -8.23 6.75
C GLY A 37 9.46 -8.23 5.54
N ASN A 38 9.02 -8.70 4.37
CA ASN A 38 9.70 -8.46 3.09
C ASN A 38 9.52 -7.01 2.62
N ARG A 39 10.26 -6.59 1.58
CA ARG A 39 10.19 -5.23 1.03
C ARG A 39 9.49 -5.21 -0.31
N THR A 40 8.18 -5.01 -0.30
CA THR A 40 7.45 -4.61 -1.52
C THR A 40 7.76 -3.13 -1.77
N SER A 41 8.54 -2.87 -2.82
CA SER A 41 9.27 -1.60 -3.01
C SER A 41 8.75 -0.82 -4.22
N PHE A 42 9.06 0.47 -4.26
CA PHE A 42 8.71 1.36 -5.36
C PHE A 42 9.96 2.09 -5.86
N GLY A 43 10.19 2.07 -7.18
CA GLY A 43 11.38 2.63 -7.81
C GLY A 43 11.06 3.46 -9.05
N VAL A 44 12.03 4.26 -9.46
CA VAL A 44 11.93 5.15 -10.62
C VAL A 44 13.16 4.98 -11.50
N TYR A 45 12.94 4.85 -12.81
CA TYR A 45 13.98 4.88 -13.82
C TYR A 45 13.77 6.07 -14.77
N THR A 46 14.79 6.89 -14.97
CA THR A 46 14.77 7.97 -15.96
C THR A 46 16.21 8.31 -16.38
N ASP A 47 16.39 8.70 -17.65
CA ASP A 47 17.69 9.10 -18.20
C ASP A 47 18.86 8.15 -17.90
N GLY A 48 18.63 6.84 -18.02
CA GLY A 48 19.67 5.83 -17.79
C GLY A 48 19.99 5.58 -16.31
N ARG A 49 19.24 6.17 -15.37
CA ARG A 49 19.46 6.04 -13.93
C ARG A 49 18.23 5.45 -13.26
N PHE A 50 18.49 4.52 -12.35
CA PHE A 50 17.50 3.90 -11.49
C PHE A 50 17.69 4.34 -10.04
N SER A 51 16.60 4.43 -9.28
CA SER A 51 16.64 4.58 -7.82
C SER A 51 15.39 4.02 -7.16
N TRP A 52 15.58 3.28 -6.07
CA TRP A 52 14.50 2.92 -5.16
C TRP A 52 14.16 4.07 -4.20
N LEU A 53 12.89 4.24 -3.85
CA LEU A 53 12.47 5.27 -2.89
C LEU A 53 13.02 5.07 -1.46
N PHE A 54 13.46 3.87 -1.12
CA PHE A 54 14.12 3.60 0.16
C PHE A 54 15.53 4.20 0.25
N GLU A 55 16.12 4.60 -0.88
CA GLU A 55 17.46 5.19 -0.89
C GLU A 55 17.45 6.58 -0.25
N LYS A 56 18.57 6.94 0.38
CA LYS A 56 18.74 8.22 1.10
C LYS A 56 18.76 9.45 0.18
N ILE A 57 18.89 9.24 -1.13
CA ILE A 57 18.87 10.33 -2.13
C ILE A 57 17.46 10.92 -2.31
N TRP A 58 16.43 10.24 -1.79
CA TRP A 58 15.07 10.76 -1.73
C TRP A 58 14.82 11.51 -0.42
N ASN A 59 14.52 12.80 -0.51
CA ASN A 59 13.97 13.56 0.61
C ASN A 59 12.46 13.32 0.69
N LYS A 60 11.99 12.75 1.79
CA LYS A 60 10.61 12.26 1.97
C LYS A 60 9.92 13.01 3.09
N GLU A 61 8.77 13.59 2.79
CA GLU A 61 7.87 14.20 3.76
C GLU A 61 6.56 13.42 3.77
N ILE A 62 6.29 12.73 4.88
CA ILE A 62 5.11 11.87 5.04
C ILE A 62 4.05 12.63 5.83
N ARG A 63 2.88 12.84 5.20
CA ARG A 63 1.70 13.43 5.81
C ARG A 63 0.46 12.63 5.42
N TYR A 64 -0.68 13.05 5.97
CA TYR A 64 -2.00 12.57 5.57
C TYR A 64 -2.82 13.74 5.03
N ILE A 65 -3.71 13.47 4.09
CA ILE A 65 -4.72 14.43 3.65
C ILE A 65 -5.52 14.84 4.89
N SER A 66 -5.76 16.15 5.05
CA SER A 66 -6.52 16.65 6.20
C SER A 66 -7.86 15.92 6.39
N ASN A 67 -8.08 15.45 7.62
CA ASN A 67 -9.26 14.69 8.04
C ASN A 67 -9.46 13.36 7.27
N SER A 68 -8.38 12.68 6.88
CA SER A 68 -8.39 11.40 6.18
C SER A 68 -7.16 10.55 6.54
N PRO A 69 -7.22 9.21 6.52
CA PRO A 69 -6.04 8.35 6.60
C PRO A 69 -5.30 8.21 5.27
N VAL A 70 -5.80 8.79 4.18
CA VAL A 70 -5.11 8.75 2.89
C VAL A 70 -3.81 9.56 3.00
N THR A 71 -2.69 8.98 2.61
CA THR A 71 -1.40 9.66 2.70
C THR A 71 -1.30 10.82 1.71
N GLU A 72 -0.45 11.79 2.02
CA GLU A 72 -0.01 12.85 1.13
C GLU A 72 1.52 12.95 1.29
N ILE A 73 2.25 12.17 0.51
CA ILE A 73 3.69 12.01 0.64
C ILE A 73 4.37 12.79 -0.46
N ARG A 74 5.25 13.72 -0.09
CA ARG A 74 6.12 14.42 -1.03
C ARG A 74 7.50 13.77 -0.99
N ALA A 75 7.95 13.22 -2.12
CA ALA A 75 9.29 12.65 -2.27
C ALA A 75 10.04 13.39 -3.37
N THR A 76 11.17 14.02 -3.05
CA THR A 76 11.97 14.81 -4.00
C THR A 76 13.36 14.20 -4.15
N ASN A 77 13.83 14.10 -5.40
CA ASN A 77 15.19 13.66 -5.72
C ASN A 77 15.84 14.68 -6.65
N ALA A 78 16.80 15.44 -6.11
CA ALA A 78 17.50 16.48 -6.86
C ALA A 78 18.43 15.90 -7.93
N GLU A 79 19.04 14.73 -7.69
CA GLU A 79 19.94 14.08 -8.63
C GLU A 79 19.21 13.52 -9.86
N LEU A 80 18.00 12.99 -9.63
CA LEU A 80 17.11 12.57 -10.70
C LEU A 80 16.32 13.74 -11.29
N GLY A 81 16.24 14.89 -10.64
CA GLY A 81 15.45 16.04 -11.10
C GLY A 81 13.95 15.76 -11.12
N LEU A 82 13.44 15.08 -10.10
CA LEU A 82 12.04 14.66 -9.99
C LEU A 82 11.43 15.02 -8.62
N GLU A 83 10.14 15.33 -8.64
CA GLU A 83 9.29 15.37 -7.45
C GLU A 83 8.12 14.40 -7.64
N LEU A 84 7.81 13.63 -6.62
CA LEU A 84 6.67 12.72 -6.56
C LEU A 84 5.70 13.20 -5.48
N LEU A 85 4.41 13.23 -5.79
CA LEU A 85 3.34 13.33 -4.82
C LEU A 85 2.57 12.01 -4.82
N ILE A 86 2.57 11.31 -3.68
CA ILE A 86 2.04 9.96 -3.54
C ILE A 86 0.86 9.97 -2.57
N ASN A 87 -0.23 9.32 -2.95
CA ASN A 87 -1.36 9.04 -2.08
C ASN A 87 -1.60 7.54 -2.00
N ASP A 88 -1.55 7.02 -0.79
CA ASP A 88 -1.82 5.63 -0.44
C ASP A 88 -3.17 5.54 0.28
N ALA A 89 -4.02 4.62 -0.17
CA ALA A 89 -5.37 4.48 0.33
C ALA A 89 -5.80 3.00 0.36
N VAL A 90 -6.57 2.64 1.40
CA VAL A 90 -7.34 1.38 1.43
C VAL A 90 -8.81 1.74 1.38
N HIS A 91 -9.58 1.04 0.54
CA HIS A 91 -11.01 1.29 0.43
C HIS A 91 -11.73 0.84 1.71
N TRP A 92 -12.67 1.63 2.24
CA TRP A 92 -13.31 1.33 3.53
C TRP A 92 -14.19 0.07 3.52
N ALA A 93 -14.61 -0.41 2.35
CA ALA A 93 -15.52 -1.55 2.21
C ALA A 93 -15.03 -2.65 1.26
N GLU A 94 -14.11 -2.35 0.35
CA GLU A 94 -13.63 -3.30 -0.66
C GLU A 94 -12.18 -3.67 -0.34
N ASP A 95 -11.78 -4.89 -0.67
CA ASP A 95 -10.48 -5.44 -0.31
C ASP A 95 -9.43 -5.06 -1.37
N PHE A 96 -9.19 -3.75 -1.49
CA PHE A 96 -8.13 -3.23 -2.35
C PHE A 96 -7.37 -2.06 -1.71
N TYR A 97 -6.10 -1.99 -2.09
CA TYR A 97 -5.21 -0.87 -1.84
C TYR A 97 -4.98 -0.12 -3.16
N LEU A 98 -4.93 1.21 -3.09
CA LEU A 98 -4.73 2.11 -4.21
C LEU A 98 -3.60 3.10 -3.90
N LYS A 99 -2.66 3.21 -4.83
CA LYS A 99 -1.59 4.22 -4.86
C LYS A 99 -1.82 5.14 -6.06
N LYS A 100 -1.89 6.45 -5.83
CA LYS A 100 -1.71 7.48 -6.87
C LYS A 100 -0.28 8.01 -6.77
N VAL A 101 0.37 8.18 -7.91
CA VAL A 101 1.69 8.81 -8.03
C VAL A 101 1.59 9.91 -9.08
N LEU A 102 1.71 11.16 -8.65
CA LEU A 102 1.91 12.31 -9.54
C LEU A 102 3.42 12.56 -9.66
N VAL A 103 3.93 12.46 -10.88
CA VAL A 103 5.34 12.66 -11.22
C VAL A 103 5.49 14.05 -11.81
N ARG A 104 6.34 14.88 -11.21
CA ARG A 104 6.71 16.20 -11.73
C ARG A 104 8.15 16.20 -12.22
N ASN A 105 8.33 16.68 -13.45
CA ASN A 105 9.63 16.86 -14.06
C ASN A 105 10.20 18.23 -13.69
N LEU A 106 11.32 18.26 -12.97
CA LEU A 106 11.98 19.50 -12.56
C LEU A 106 13.03 19.99 -13.57
N ALA A 107 13.26 19.24 -14.65
CA ALA A 107 14.20 19.60 -15.70
C ALA A 107 13.55 20.47 -16.79
N GLY A 108 14.40 21.17 -17.55
CA GLY A 108 14.01 22.02 -18.68
C GLY A 108 13.79 21.29 -20.02
N TYR A 109 13.73 19.96 -20.02
CA TYR A 109 13.53 19.13 -21.21
C TYR A 109 12.52 18.01 -20.92
N GLN A 110 11.86 17.50 -21.97
CA GLN A 110 10.89 16.41 -21.85
C GLN A 110 11.59 15.12 -21.43
N ARG A 111 10.98 14.35 -20.52
CA ARG A 111 11.58 13.13 -19.97
C ARG A 111 10.62 11.97 -19.98
N ARG A 112 11.17 10.80 -20.30
CA ARG A 112 10.47 9.53 -20.07
C ARG A 112 10.82 9.04 -18.68
N VAL A 113 9.80 8.95 -17.83
CA VAL A 113 9.93 8.46 -16.45
C VAL A 113 9.21 7.12 -16.36
N LYS A 114 9.95 6.07 -16.01
CA LYS A 114 9.40 4.74 -15.76
C LYS A 114 9.24 4.55 -14.26
N LEU A 115 8.03 4.18 -13.85
CA LEU A 115 7.67 3.81 -12.49
C LEU A 115 7.69 2.29 -12.39
N ILE A 116 8.36 1.74 -11.37
CA ILE A 116 8.51 0.29 -11.16
C ILE A 116 7.95 -0.08 -9.79
N PHE A 117 6.96 -0.96 -9.76
CA PHE A 117 6.33 -1.49 -8.56
C PHE A 117 6.79 -2.93 -8.36
N TYR A 118 7.53 -3.20 -7.29
CA TYR A 118 8.10 -4.50 -6.97
C TYR A 118 7.30 -5.15 -5.83
N GLN A 119 6.83 -6.38 -6.04
CA GLN A 119 6.05 -7.18 -5.09
C GLN A 119 6.89 -8.33 -4.54
N ASP A 120 7.11 -8.32 -3.23
CA ASP A 120 7.81 -9.38 -2.50
C ASP A 120 6.89 -9.90 -1.40
N PHE A 121 6.02 -10.84 -1.76
CA PHE A 121 5.07 -11.45 -0.83
C PHE A 121 5.57 -12.81 -0.34
N SER A 122 5.26 -13.12 0.91
CA SER A 122 5.32 -14.47 1.48
C SER A 122 3.91 -14.82 1.94
N ILE A 123 3.08 -15.37 1.05
CA ILE A 123 1.66 -15.53 1.33
C ILE A 123 1.48 -16.47 2.53
N ARG A 124 0.79 -15.93 3.56
CA ARG A 124 0.57 -16.55 4.88
C ARG A 124 1.86 -16.77 5.69
N GLY A 125 2.83 -15.87 5.56
CA GLY A 125 4.09 -15.89 6.32
C GLY A 125 5.05 -17.02 5.93
N ILE A 126 4.87 -17.58 4.73
CA ILE A 126 5.70 -18.69 4.23
C ILE A 126 6.05 -18.38 2.79
N GLU A 127 7.32 -18.22 2.46
CA GLU A 127 7.76 -17.94 1.07
C GLU A 127 7.60 -19.16 0.14
N ALA A 128 7.65 -20.38 0.67
CA ALA A 128 7.62 -21.58 -0.14
C ALA A 128 6.21 -21.87 -0.70
N GLY A 129 6.14 -22.20 -1.98
CA GLY A 129 4.90 -22.62 -2.66
C GLY A 129 3.96 -21.47 -3.02
N ASP A 130 4.49 -20.26 -3.11
CA ASP A 130 3.83 -19.13 -3.75
C ASP A 130 3.98 -19.26 -5.27
N SER A 131 3.11 -18.58 -6.01
CA SER A 131 3.13 -18.51 -7.47
C SER A 131 2.82 -17.10 -7.90
N ALA A 132 3.56 -16.57 -8.88
CA ALA A 132 3.34 -15.25 -9.47
C ALA A 132 3.09 -15.44 -10.97
N VAL A 133 1.97 -14.92 -11.47
CA VAL A 133 1.51 -15.15 -12.84
C VAL A 133 1.01 -13.86 -13.47
N TYR A 134 1.57 -13.50 -14.62
CA TYR A 134 0.99 -12.50 -15.50
C TYR A 134 -0.30 -13.02 -16.12
N ASP A 135 -1.37 -12.28 -15.94
CA ASP A 135 -2.71 -12.63 -16.39
C ASP A 135 -3.12 -11.74 -17.58
N PRO A 136 -3.20 -12.29 -18.81
CA PRO A 136 -3.60 -11.51 -19.99
C PRO A 136 -4.99 -10.88 -19.88
N ASP A 137 -5.91 -11.48 -19.11
CA ASP A 137 -7.29 -10.99 -18.96
C ASP A 137 -7.33 -9.68 -18.15
N THR A 138 -6.47 -9.56 -17.14
CA THR A 138 -6.36 -8.36 -16.31
C THR A 138 -5.23 -7.44 -16.73
N ARG A 139 -4.26 -7.94 -17.50
CA ARG A 139 -2.98 -7.30 -17.83
C ARG A 139 -2.19 -6.89 -16.59
N GLY A 140 -2.31 -7.66 -15.52
CA GLY A 140 -1.56 -7.50 -14.27
C GLY A 140 -0.89 -8.81 -13.87
N ILE A 141 -0.19 -8.80 -12.74
CA ILE A 141 0.36 -10.02 -12.14
C ILE A 141 -0.44 -10.34 -10.88
N TYR A 142 -0.93 -11.57 -10.77
CA TYR A 142 -1.44 -12.06 -9.50
C TYR A 142 -0.42 -12.99 -8.83
N HIS A 143 -0.30 -12.83 -7.51
CA HIS A 143 0.31 -13.82 -6.64
C HIS A 143 -0.77 -14.70 -6.05
N TYR A 144 -0.54 -16.01 -5.93
CA TYR A 144 -1.51 -16.89 -5.31
C TYR A 144 -0.89 -17.99 -4.46
N LYS A 145 -1.62 -18.36 -3.40
CA LYS A 145 -1.39 -19.57 -2.60
C LYS A 145 -2.61 -19.87 -1.74
N LYS A 146 -3.06 -21.14 -1.78
CA LYS A 146 -4.07 -21.71 -0.87
C LYS A 146 -5.28 -20.78 -0.60
N GLY A 147 -5.94 -20.31 -1.66
CA GLY A 147 -7.15 -19.49 -1.53
C GLY A 147 -6.91 -18.03 -1.13
N CYS A 148 -5.68 -17.54 -1.29
CA CYS A 148 -5.36 -16.12 -1.30
C CYS A 148 -4.79 -15.75 -2.68
N TYR A 149 -5.41 -14.78 -3.33
CA TYR A 149 -4.98 -14.16 -4.58
C TYR A 149 -4.76 -12.67 -4.34
N ILE A 150 -3.59 -12.17 -4.74
CA ILE A 150 -3.21 -10.75 -4.64
C ILE A 150 -2.87 -10.29 -6.05
N LEU A 151 -3.77 -9.56 -6.71
CA LEU A 151 -3.54 -8.98 -8.03
C LEU A 151 -2.91 -7.60 -7.91
N ALA A 152 -1.71 -7.44 -8.49
CA ALA A 152 -1.05 -6.18 -8.71
C ALA A 152 -1.28 -5.69 -10.15
N ASN A 153 -1.61 -4.42 -10.31
CA ASN A 153 -1.83 -3.80 -11.62
C ASN A 153 -1.60 -2.28 -11.56
N CYS A 154 -1.33 -1.64 -12.70
CA CYS A 154 -1.16 -0.21 -12.79
C CYS A 154 -1.65 0.38 -14.12
N LYS A 155 -1.98 1.68 -14.10
CA LYS A 155 -2.36 2.44 -15.30
C LYS A 155 -2.04 3.92 -15.15
N SER A 156 -1.90 4.60 -16.27
CA SER A 156 -1.92 6.05 -16.37
C SER A 156 -3.05 6.48 -17.31
N ARG A 157 -3.15 7.78 -17.60
CA ARG A 157 -4.11 8.29 -18.57
C ARG A 157 -3.86 7.75 -19.99
N ARG A 158 -2.59 7.52 -20.35
CA ARG A 158 -2.14 7.19 -21.71
C ARG A 158 -1.60 5.77 -21.85
N SER A 159 -1.33 5.08 -20.75
CA SER A 159 -0.63 3.79 -20.73
C SER A 159 -1.19 2.86 -19.66
N ALA A 160 -0.87 1.58 -19.79
CA ALA A 160 -1.11 0.54 -18.78
C ALA A 160 0.23 -0.13 -18.45
N VAL A 161 0.21 -1.22 -17.67
CA VAL A 161 1.38 -2.10 -17.52
C VAL A 161 2.00 -2.34 -18.90
N ASN A 162 3.26 -1.94 -19.06
CA ASN A 162 3.99 -2.09 -20.32
C ASN A 162 5.18 -3.03 -20.20
N GLU A 163 5.67 -3.26 -18.98
CA GLU A 163 6.72 -4.23 -18.68
C GLU A 163 6.39 -4.93 -17.38
N TYR A 164 6.76 -6.20 -17.28
CA TYR A 164 6.51 -7.03 -16.11
C TYR A 164 7.54 -8.15 -16.03
N SER A 165 7.74 -8.72 -14.86
CA SER A 165 8.45 -9.99 -14.72
C SER A 165 8.05 -10.66 -13.40
N ALA A 166 7.93 -11.98 -13.42
CA ALA A 166 7.86 -12.83 -12.25
C ALA A 166 9.18 -13.58 -12.09
N GLY A 167 9.66 -13.81 -10.88
CA GLY A 167 10.93 -14.49 -10.68
C GLY A 167 10.99 -15.29 -9.40
N VAL A 168 12.06 -16.07 -9.30
CA VAL A 168 12.40 -16.80 -8.07
C VAL A 168 13.38 -15.94 -7.29
N LYS A 169 13.05 -15.68 -6.02
CA LYS A 169 13.85 -14.87 -5.10
C LYS A 169 14.60 -15.76 -4.11
N ARG A 170 15.77 -15.29 -3.67
CA ARG A 170 16.55 -15.83 -2.54
C ARG A 170 16.77 -17.36 -2.55
N TYR A 171 16.76 -17.98 -3.73
CA TYR A 171 16.87 -19.44 -3.87
C TYR A 171 17.90 -19.83 -4.93
N ARG A 172 18.83 -20.73 -4.56
CA ARG A 172 19.91 -21.24 -5.43
C ARG A 172 20.71 -20.14 -6.14
N GLY A 173 21.07 -19.08 -5.40
CA GLY A 173 21.87 -17.96 -5.92
C GLY A 173 21.09 -16.93 -6.75
N ARG A 174 19.77 -17.07 -6.88
CA ARG A 174 18.91 -16.03 -7.46
C ARG A 174 18.58 -14.98 -6.40
N GLU A 175 18.71 -13.71 -6.76
CA GLU A 175 18.43 -12.60 -5.85
C GLU A 175 16.96 -12.18 -5.91
N GLY A 176 16.37 -12.09 -7.12
CA GLY A 176 14.97 -11.74 -7.34
C GLY A 176 14.77 -10.79 -8.53
N THR A 177 13.52 -10.47 -8.89
CA THR A 177 13.19 -9.54 -9.99
C THR A 177 13.57 -8.09 -9.69
N HIS A 178 13.86 -7.72 -8.45
CA HIS A 178 14.36 -6.38 -8.13
C HIS A 178 15.69 -6.05 -8.84
N ARG A 179 16.54 -7.06 -9.11
CA ARG A 179 17.79 -6.87 -9.86
C ARG A 179 17.57 -6.60 -11.34
N ASP A 180 16.53 -7.21 -11.91
CA ASP A 180 16.08 -6.97 -13.28
C ASP A 180 15.68 -5.48 -13.39
N ALA A 181 14.88 -4.99 -12.44
CA ALA A 181 14.44 -3.60 -12.42
C ALA A 181 15.57 -2.55 -12.38
N GLU A 182 16.75 -2.88 -11.84
CA GLU A 182 17.86 -1.94 -11.61
C GLU A 182 18.53 -1.45 -12.90
N ASP A 183 18.49 -2.22 -13.99
CA ASP A 183 18.99 -1.79 -15.31
C ASP A 183 17.95 -1.00 -16.12
N GLY A 184 16.73 -0.89 -15.59
CA GLY A 184 15.60 -0.22 -16.22
C GLY A 184 14.83 -1.09 -17.19
N TYR A 185 15.00 -2.41 -17.20
CA TYR A 185 14.25 -3.35 -18.03
C TYR A 185 13.66 -4.47 -17.18
N LEU A 186 12.47 -4.97 -17.55
CA LEU A 186 11.94 -6.20 -16.98
C LEU A 186 11.92 -7.29 -18.05
N SER A 187 12.50 -8.43 -17.72
CA SER A 187 12.73 -9.60 -18.60
C SER A 187 11.47 -10.23 -19.21
N GLY A 188 10.27 -9.87 -18.76
CA GLY A 188 9.02 -10.34 -19.36
C GLY A 188 8.62 -11.75 -18.94
N ASN A 189 9.24 -12.34 -17.91
CA ASN A 189 8.92 -13.70 -17.49
C ASN A 189 7.47 -13.75 -16.93
N PRO A 190 6.55 -14.50 -17.57
CA PRO A 190 5.13 -14.42 -17.22
C PRO A 190 4.74 -15.26 -16.02
N VAL A 191 5.58 -16.21 -15.58
CA VAL A 191 5.24 -17.10 -14.47
C VAL A 191 6.48 -17.53 -13.70
N ALA A 192 6.34 -17.62 -12.38
CA ALA A 192 7.29 -18.28 -11.50
C ALA A 192 6.54 -18.97 -10.36
N ASP A 193 7.14 -20.03 -9.82
CA ASP A 193 6.63 -20.80 -8.67
C ASP A 193 7.73 -21.03 -7.63
N GLY A 194 7.34 -21.20 -6.37
CA GLY A 194 8.24 -21.39 -5.22
C GLY A 194 8.37 -20.11 -4.40
N PRO A 195 9.57 -19.75 -3.91
CA PRO A 195 9.81 -18.44 -3.33
C PRO A 195 9.88 -17.41 -4.46
N VAL A 196 8.79 -16.69 -4.68
CA VAL A 196 8.65 -15.81 -5.86
C VAL A 196 8.47 -14.34 -5.51
N ASP A 197 8.89 -13.49 -6.43
CA ASP A 197 8.60 -12.07 -6.46
C ASP A 197 8.09 -11.66 -7.85
N SER A 198 7.65 -10.41 -7.99
CA SER A 198 7.36 -9.84 -9.29
C SER A 198 7.63 -8.34 -9.35
N ALA A 199 7.68 -7.81 -10.56
CA ALA A 199 7.67 -6.38 -10.80
C ALA A 199 6.71 -6.03 -11.96
N LEU A 200 6.13 -4.84 -11.87
CA LEU A 200 5.34 -4.19 -12.92
C LEU A 200 5.94 -2.82 -13.18
N ALA A 201 6.00 -2.40 -14.44
CA ALA A 201 6.39 -1.05 -14.79
C ALA A 201 5.39 -0.37 -15.72
N ILE A 202 5.40 0.96 -15.63
CA ILE A 202 4.67 1.86 -16.53
C ILE A 202 5.55 3.07 -16.85
N SER A 203 5.55 3.51 -18.11
CA SER A 203 6.25 4.72 -18.54
C SER A 203 5.30 5.90 -18.71
N LEU A 204 5.78 7.09 -18.33
CA LEU A 204 5.15 8.38 -18.49
C LEU A 204 6.08 9.29 -19.30
N ASP A 205 5.53 10.02 -20.27
CA ASP A 205 6.26 11.08 -20.96
C ASP A 205 5.86 12.42 -20.30
N VAL A 206 6.82 13.08 -19.65
CA VAL A 206 6.57 14.26 -18.81
C VAL A 206 7.27 15.47 -19.40
N GLU A 207 6.48 16.49 -19.77
CA GLU A 207 6.96 17.74 -20.35
C GLU A 207 7.88 18.53 -19.39
N PRO A 208 8.71 19.47 -19.89
CA PRO A 208 9.51 20.36 -19.05
C PRO A 208 8.65 21.10 -18.02
N GLY A 209 8.97 20.99 -16.73
CA GLY A 209 8.16 21.60 -15.65
C GLY A 209 6.74 21.01 -15.51
N GLY A 210 6.40 20.01 -16.33
CA GLY A 210 5.09 19.39 -16.37
C GLY A 210 4.92 18.29 -15.32
N GLN A 211 3.72 17.71 -15.31
CA GLN A 211 3.39 16.60 -14.43
C GLN A 211 2.46 15.60 -15.12
N GLU A 212 2.64 14.32 -14.81
CA GLU A 212 1.78 13.23 -15.25
C GLU A 212 1.49 12.31 -14.06
N GLU A 213 0.40 11.55 -14.12
CA GLU A 213 -0.01 10.68 -13.02
C GLU A 213 -0.16 9.21 -13.44
N ALA A 214 0.14 8.33 -12.50
CA ALA A 214 -0.10 6.91 -12.59
C ALA A 214 -0.79 6.40 -11.33
N TYR A 215 -1.48 5.28 -11.47
CA TYR A 215 -2.18 4.58 -10.42
C TYR A 215 -1.69 3.15 -10.38
N TYR A 216 -1.49 2.63 -9.18
CA TYR A 216 -1.15 1.24 -8.89
C TYR A 216 -2.11 0.71 -7.85
N TRP A 217 -2.55 -0.54 -7.98
CA TRP A 217 -3.44 -1.15 -6.99
C TRP A 217 -3.10 -2.60 -6.73
N LEU A 218 -3.47 -3.03 -5.51
CA LEU A 218 -3.52 -4.41 -5.09
C LEU A 218 -4.98 -4.78 -4.82
N ILE A 219 -5.49 -5.85 -5.43
CA ILE A 219 -6.83 -6.40 -5.16
C ILE A 219 -6.68 -7.79 -4.60
N LEU A 220 -7.36 -8.07 -3.48
CA LEU A 220 -7.31 -9.35 -2.80
C LEU A 220 -8.62 -10.12 -2.94
N SER A 221 -8.53 -11.43 -3.10
CA SER A 221 -9.69 -12.32 -3.26
C SER A 221 -9.34 -13.77 -2.97
N HIS A 222 -10.36 -14.62 -2.80
CA HIS A 222 -10.15 -16.04 -2.48
C HIS A 222 -9.87 -16.92 -3.70
N ASP A 223 -10.18 -16.45 -4.89
CA ASP A 223 -10.05 -17.21 -6.12
C ASP A 223 -9.82 -16.31 -7.34
N LEU A 224 -9.31 -16.91 -8.42
CA LEU A 224 -8.98 -16.21 -9.65
C LEU A 224 -10.20 -15.55 -10.32
N LYS A 225 -11.38 -16.18 -10.27
CA LYS A 225 -12.60 -15.62 -10.87
C LYS A 225 -13.00 -14.35 -10.12
N SER A 226 -12.96 -14.39 -8.81
CA SER A 226 -13.28 -13.26 -7.92
C SER A 226 -12.30 -12.10 -8.08
N VAL A 227 -10.99 -12.36 -8.15
CA VAL A 227 -9.98 -11.30 -8.32
C VAL A 227 -10.11 -10.60 -9.68
N ARG A 228 -10.34 -11.38 -10.75
CA ARG A 228 -10.60 -10.84 -12.10
C ARG A 228 -11.88 -10.01 -12.14
N ALA A 229 -12.96 -10.51 -11.54
CA ALA A 229 -14.23 -9.80 -11.47
C ALA A 229 -14.10 -8.49 -10.66
N ALA A 230 -13.34 -8.50 -9.57
CA ALA A 230 -13.06 -7.31 -8.77
C ALA A 230 -12.25 -6.28 -9.57
N ASN A 231 -11.19 -6.69 -10.28
CA ASN A 231 -10.43 -5.80 -11.15
C ASN A 231 -11.29 -5.20 -12.28
N ALA A 232 -12.15 -6.01 -12.90
CA ALA A 232 -13.07 -5.54 -13.92
C ALA A 232 -14.05 -4.49 -13.35
N ARG A 233 -14.55 -4.66 -12.12
CA ARG A 233 -15.38 -3.65 -11.44
C ARG A 233 -14.59 -2.39 -11.11
N PHE A 234 -13.39 -2.52 -10.56
CA PHE A 234 -12.50 -1.40 -10.25
C PHE A 234 -12.27 -0.51 -11.48
N LEU A 235 -12.03 -1.13 -12.64
CA LEU A 235 -11.79 -0.44 -13.91
C LEU A 235 -13.03 0.18 -14.57
N LYS A 236 -14.26 -0.05 -14.06
CA LYS A 236 -15.48 0.62 -14.57
C LYS A 236 -15.51 2.12 -14.27
N ARG A 237 -14.70 2.58 -13.31
CA ARG A 237 -14.55 3.98 -12.92
C ARG A 237 -13.08 4.39 -13.01
N PRO A 238 -12.78 5.69 -13.21
CA PRO A 238 -11.41 6.16 -13.12
C PRO A 238 -10.86 5.96 -11.69
N PRO A 239 -9.60 5.54 -11.51
CA PRO A 239 -8.96 5.40 -10.20
C PRO A 239 -9.02 6.65 -9.32
N GLU A 240 -8.98 7.84 -9.93
CA GLU A 240 -9.23 9.12 -9.26
C GLU A 240 -10.54 9.12 -8.46
N ALA A 241 -11.64 8.68 -9.07
CA ALA A 241 -12.94 8.69 -8.42
C ALA A 241 -12.99 7.76 -7.20
N TRP A 242 -12.22 6.66 -7.21
CA TRP A 242 -12.08 5.81 -6.03
C TRP A 242 -11.33 6.53 -4.91
N LEU A 243 -10.24 7.23 -5.22
CA LEU A 243 -9.46 7.97 -4.23
C LEU A 243 -10.29 9.10 -3.59
N GLU A 244 -11.02 9.87 -4.40
CA GLU A 244 -11.93 10.91 -3.92
C GLU A 244 -13.03 10.35 -3.01
N GLU A 245 -13.62 9.21 -3.38
CA GLU A 245 -14.64 8.54 -2.58
C GLU A 245 -14.09 8.10 -1.21
N ILE A 246 -12.87 7.53 -1.18
CA ILE A 246 -12.20 7.13 0.06
C ILE A 246 -11.95 8.36 0.96
N VAL A 247 -11.43 9.46 0.40
CA VAL A 247 -11.19 10.69 1.16
C VAL A 247 -12.50 11.23 1.72
N ASN A 248 -13.56 11.30 0.91
CA ASN A 248 -14.86 11.82 1.32
C ASN A 248 -15.52 10.95 2.40
N TYR A 249 -15.42 9.63 2.29
CA TYR A 249 -15.91 8.71 3.31
C TYR A 249 -15.26 8.99 4.67
N HIS A 250 -13.93 9.08 4.72
CA HIS A 250 -13.22 9.31 5.97
C HIS A 250 -13.45 10.71 6.54
N ARG A 251 -13.56 11.74 5.70
CA ARG A 251 -13.95 13.09 6.12
C ARG A 251 -15.35 13.10 6.73
N HIS A 252 -16.29 12.35 6.16
CA HIS A 252 -17.63 12.19 6.72
C HIS A 252 -17.58 11.46 8.06
N TRP A 253 -16.82 10.37 8.16
CA TRP A 253 -16.69 9.59 9.40
C TRP A 253 -16.10 10.40 10.56
N ILE A 254 -15.05 11.20 10.31
CA ILE A 254 -14.40 12.04 11.33
C ILE A 254 -15.15 13.35 11.60
N LYS A 255 -16.19 13.69 10.81
CA LYS A 255 -16.88 14.98 10.86
C LYS A 255 -17.33 15.37 12.27
N ARG A 256 -17.83 14.41 13.07
CA ARG A 256 -18.27 14.65 14.45
C ARG A 256 -17.15 15.18 15.36
N GLN A 257 -15.89 14.90 15.04
CA GLN A 257 -14.74 15.46 15.76
C GLN A 257 -14.41 16.89 15.30
N ASN A 258 -14.88 17.35 14.15
CA ASN A 258 -14.68 18.74 13.73
C ASN A 258 -15.58 19.72 14.51
N GLU A 259 -16.68 19.21 15.08
CA GLU A 259 -17.66 19.97 15.85
C GLU A 259 -17.39 19.86 17.37
N ARG A 260 -16.40 19.04 17.77
CA ARG A 260 -16.01 18.84 19.16
C ARG A 260 -15.25 20.05 19.70
N ASP A 261 -15.62 20.49 20.90
CA ASP A 261 -14.82 21.45 21.65
C ASP A 261 -13.58 20.76 22.24
N PHE A 262 -12.41 21.17 21.78
CA PHE A 262 -11.11 20.69 22.26
C PHE A 262 -10.45 21.62 23.28
N GLY A 263 -11.14 22.69 23.70
CA GLY A 263 -10.61 23.66 24.65
C GLY A 263 -9.36 24.36 24.12
N ASP A 264 -8.29 24.31 24.90
CA ASP A 264 -6.99 24.97 24.64
C ASP A 264 -5.97 24.06 23.93
N LEU A 265 -6.37 22.87 23.47
CA LEU A 265 -5.48 21.98 22.74
C LEU A 265 -4.98 22.62 21.44
N SER A 266 -3.68 22.53 21.21
CA SER A 266 -3.05 22.99 19.96
C SER A 266 -3.60 22.27 18.73
N THR A 267 -3.55 22.92 17.56
CA THR A 267 -3.91 22.31 16.27
C THR A 267 -3.23 20.96 16.05
N ARG A 268 -1.94 20.85 16.39
CA ARG A 268 -1.18 19.60 16.27
C ARG A 268 -1.74 18.49 17.16
N ALA A 269 -2.16 18.81 18.38
CA ALA A 269 -2.75 17.81 19.28
C ALA A 269 -4.12 17.32 18.76
N VAL A 270 -4.92 18.23 18.21
CA VAL A 270 -6.21 17.89 17.58
C VAL A 270 -6.01 17.03 16.33
N GLU A 271 -5.02 17.34 15.50
CA GLU A 271 -4.65 16.53 14.34
C GLU A 271 -4.18 15.14 14.77
N LEU A 272 -3.30 15.06 15.78
CA LEU A 272 -2.84 13.78 16.33
C LEU A 272 -4.01 12.94 16.84
N PHE A 273 -4.95 13.54 17.59
CA PHE A 273 -6.16 12.87 18.06
C PHE A 273 -6.96 12.24 16.90
N LYS A 274 -7.19 13.00 15.82
CA LYS A 274 -7.91 12.49 14.63
C LYS A 274 -7.14 11.39 13.91
N THR A 275 -5.82 11.53 13.76
CA THR A 275 -4.95 10.51 13.17
C THR A 275 -4.95 9.24 14.02
N SER A 276 -4.93 9.35 15.35
CA SER A 276 -5.04 8.20 16.26
C SER A 276 -6.35 7.45 16.08
N LEU A 277 -7.47 8.15 15.87
CA LEU A 277 -8.76 7.50 15.61
C LEU A 277 -8.74 6.67 14.31
N PHE A 278 -8.09 7.16 13.25
CA PHE A 278 -7.93 6.38 12.03
C PHE A 278 -7.00 5.17 12.23
N ALA A 279 -5.89 5.34 12.94
CA ALA A 279 -4.96 4.25 13.24
C ALA A 279 -5.61 3.15 14.11
N ILE A 280 -6.45 3.54 15.06
CA ILE A 280 -7.28 2.62 15.86
C ILE A 280 -8.26 1.89 14.93
N ARG A 281 -9.04 2.61 14.12
CA ARG A 281 -10.03 2.03 13.21
C ARG A 281 -9.41 1.00 12.26
N ALA A 282 -8.22 1.29 11.71
CA ALA A 282 -7.52 0.39 10.80
C ALA A 282 -7.19 -0.98 11.45
N GLN A 283 -7.06 -1.03 12.77
CA GLN A 283 -6.67 -2.21 13.55
C GLN A 283 -7.86 -2.94 14.20
N ILE A 284 -9.09 -2.56 13.84
CA ILE A 284 -10.30 -3.27 14.25
C ILE A 284 -10.77 -4.14 13.08
N ASP A 285 -10.73 -5.46 13.27
CA ASP A 285 -11.27 -6.41 12.32
C ASP A 285 -12.78 -6.21 12.14
N ARG A 286 -13.32 -6.53 10.95
CA ARG A 286 -14.77 -6.35 10.68
C ARG A 286 -15.68 -7.14 11.63
N LYS A 287 -15.15 -8.18 12.29
CA LYS A 287 -15.84 -8.99 13.31
C LYS A 287 -15.65 -8.47 14.74
N GLY A 288 -14.95 -7.35 14.95
CA GLY A 288 -14.80 -6.69 16.25
C GLY A 288 -13.50 -6.99 17.00
N ALA A 289 -12.66 -7.89 16.48
CA ALA A 289 -11.36 -8.16 17.07
C ALA A 289 -10.45 -6.92 16.97
N VAL A 290 -9.87 -6.51 18.09
CA VAL A 290 -8.89 -5.42 18.14
C VAL A 290 -7.50 -6.02 18.30
N VAL A 291 -6.61 -5.80 17.32
CA VAL A 291 -5.21 -6.23 17.45
C VAL A 291 -4.40 -5.24 18.28
N ALA A 292 -3.47 -5.73 19.10
CA ALA A 292 -2.67 -4.86 19.95
C ALA A 292 -1.65 -4.02 19.15
N SER A 293 -1.02 -4.62 18.14
CA SER A 293 -0.26 -3.90 17.11
C SER A 293 -0.10 -4.74 15.86
N SER A 294 -0.11 -4.08 14.70
CA SER A 294 0.13 -4.69 13.40
C SER A 294 1.59 -4.63 12.94
N ASP A 295 2.53 -4.22 13.79
CA ASP A 295 3.95 -4.22 13.46
C ASP A 295 4.56 -5.63 13.63
N ALA A 296 4.85 -6.29 12.50
CA ALA A 296 5.49 -7.60 12.49
C ALA A 296 6.99 -7.56 12.84
N ASP A 297 7.65 -6.40 12.82
CA ASP A 297 9.10 -6.30 13.11
C ASP A 297 9.42 -6.79 14.54
N THR A 298 8.46 -6.70 15.46
CA THR A 298 8.59 -7.23 16.84
C THR A 298 8.99 -8.70 16.84
N PHE A 299 8.50 -9.49 15.88
CA PHE A 299 8.81 -10.92 15.77
C PHE A 299 10.31 -11.18 15.60
N LEU A 300 11.03 -10.31 14.88
CA LEU A 300 12.46 -10.46 14.62
C LEU A 300 13.30 -10.32 15.90
N VAL A 301 12.78 -9.65 16.93
CA VAL A 301 13.51 -9.35 18.16
C VAL A 301 13.00 -10.19 19.33
N SER A 302 11.69 -10.28 19.55
CA SER A 302 11.10 -10.98 20.69
C SER A 302 10.70 -12.43 20.40
N ARG A 303 10.77 -12.88 19.14
CA ARG A 303 10.18 -14.16 18.67
C ARG A 303 8.69 -14.30 19.01
N ASP A 304 8.03 -13.16 19.17
CA ASP A 304 6.61 -13.03 19.45
C ASP A 304 6.10 -11.77 18.76
N HIS A 305 4.80 -11.71 18.48
CA HIS A 305 4.20 -10.61 17.73
C HIS A 305 3.04 -9.99 18.51
N TYR A 306 2.81 -8.69 18.34
CA TYR A 306 1.67 -8.00 18.98
C TYR A 306 0.36 -8.15 18.19
N MET A 307 0.34 -9.03 17.19
CA MET A 307 -0.80 -9.31 16.31
C MET A 307 -1.84 -10.23 16.98
N TYR A 308 -2.00 -10.13 18.30
CA TYR A 308 -3.00 -10.84 19.07
C TYR A 308 -4.13 -9.90 19.48
N LEU A 309 -5.28 -10.50 19.76
CA LEU A 309 -6.30 -9.86 20.56
C LEU A 309 -5.96 -10.08 22.03
N TRP A 310 -5.55 -9.01 22.70
CA TRP A 310 -5.56 -8.97 24.16
C TRP A 310 -6.83 -8.27 24.65
N PRO A 311 -7.65 -8.92 25.49
CA PRO A 311 -8.89 -8.31 25.99
C PRO A 311 -8.67 -6.96 26.68
N ARG A 312 -7.53 -6.77 27.33
CA ARG A 312 -7.12 -5.50 27.94
C ARG A 312 -7.00 -4.39 26.89
N ASP A 313 -6.23 -4.63 25.84
CA ASP A 313 -5.95 -3.68 24.76
C ASP A 313 -7.25 -3.36 24.00
N GLY A 314 -8.06 -4.38 23.69
CA GLY A 314 -9.38 -4.21 23.10
C GLY A 314 -10.34 -3.39 23.97
N ALA A 315 -10.38 -3.63 25.28
CA ALA A 315 -11.22 -2.85 26.21
C ALA A 315 -10.78 -1.38 26.29
N MET A 316 -9.47 -1.10 26.27
CA MET A 316 -8.96 0.28 26.23
C MET A 316 -9.33 1.00 24.93
N VAL A 317 -9.19 0.32 23.79
CA VAL A 317 -9.60 0.84 22.48
C VAL A 317 -11.10 1.10 22.42
N ALA A 318 -11.92 0.16 22.90
CA ALA A 318 -13.37 0.31 22.94
C ALA A 318 -13.75 1.52 23.80
N HIS A 319 -13.19 1.63 25.01
CA HIS A 319 -13.44 2.76 25.89
C HIS A 319 -13.04 4.11 25.24
N ALA A 320 -11.88 4.17 24.58
CA ALA A 320 -11.43 5.38 23.90
C ALA A 320 -12.36 5.78 22.74
N LEU A 321 -12.84 4.82 21.95
CA LEU A 321 -13.80 5.07 20.87
C LEU A 321 -15.16 5.50 21.40
N ASP A 322 -15.65 4.92 22.49
CA ASP A 322 -16.89 5.34 23.15
C ASP A 322 -16.80 6.80 23.62
N LEU A 323 -15.69 7.18 24.27
CA LEU A 323 -15.40 8.58 24.67
C LEU A 323 -15.22 9.53 23.47
N ALA A 324 -14.77 9.01 22.34
CA ALA A 324 -14.72 9.73 21.07
C ALA A 324 -16.10 9.79 20.38
N GLY A 325 -17.10 9.10 20.90
CA GLY A 325 -18.46 9.08 20.39
C GLY A 325 -18.67 8.11 19.23
N TYR A 326 -17.87 7.04 19.11
CA TYR A 326 -17.93 5.99 18.09
C TYR A 326 -18.39 4.62 18.64
N ALA A 327 -19.41 4.62 19.51
CA ALA A 327 -19.91 3.39 20.13
C ALA A 327 -20.44 2.35 19.12
N GLU A 328 -20.74 2.76 17.88
CA GLU A 328 -21.09 1.83 16.80
C GLU A 328 -19.94 0.90 16.39
N GLU A 329 -18.69 1.36 16.52
CA GLU A 329 -17.49 0.59 16.16
C GLU A 329 -17.16 -0.46 17.24
N THR A 330 -17.55 -0.20 18.49
CA THR A 330 -17.18 -1.00 19.66
C THR A 330 -18.19 -2.10 19.97
N ARG A 331 -19.43 -2.01 19.47
CA ARG A 331 -20.51 -2.99 19.71
C ARG A 331 -20.19 -4.45 19.37
N LYS A 332 -19.24 -4.67 18.46
CA LYS A 332 -18.87 -6.02 18.00
C LYS A 332 -17.76 -6.65 18.84
N PHE A 333 -17.04 -5.84 19.61
CA PHE A 333 -16.10 -6.30 20.64
C PHE A 333 -16.90 -6.79 21.84
#